data_AF-A0A9D5E994-F1
#
_entry.id   AF-A0A9D5E994-F1
#
_cell.length_a   1.000
_cell.length_b   1.000
_cell.length_c   1.000
_cell.angle_alpha   90.00
_cell.angle_beta   90.00
_cell.angle_gamma   90.00
#
_symmetry.space_group_name_H-M   'P 1'
#
loop_
_entity.id
_entity.type
_entity.pdbx_description
1 polymer ?
#
loop_
_entity_poly.entity_id
_entity_poly.type
_entity_poly.pdbx_seq_one_letter_code
_entity_poly.pdbx_strand_id
1 'polypeptide(L)'
;MPVSILLAIGAGVCFGVGEVCAKYVIGSGQIGPMTLLAVRTAFALPLVILSAWLAISWAGTEPAGWRGASPSVLAAAVIGSGVLTGALALALFYSAMRLSDITVVKPIAFGLAPVTAALVAHAAGLDRVTLPKAIGIALIVVGVVVLSSARHAKPPAHATAEPRRTPDAPG
;
A
#
# COMPACT_ATOMS: atom_id res chain seq x y z
N MET A 1 -22.89 -4.94 12.15
CA MET A 1 -21.60 -4.29 11.79
C MET A 1 -21.89 -3.39 10.59
N PRO A 2 -21.52 -2.10 10.61
CA PRO A 2 -21.79 -1.19 9.49
C PRO A 2 -21.05 -1.65 8.22
N VAL A 3 -21.69 -1.48 7.05
CA VAL A 3 -21.16 -1.90 5.74
C VAL A 3 -19.77 -1.29 5.46
N SER A 4 -19.51 -0.08 5.94
CA SER A 4 -18.20 0.59 5.84
C SER A 4 -17.06 -0.21 6.49
N ILE A 5 -17.33 -0.89 7.61
CA ILE A 5 -16.31 -1.73 8.26
C ILE A 5 -16.04 -2.99 7.44
N LEU A 6 -17.06 -3.59 6.83
CA LEU A 6 -16.86 -4.75 5.95
C LEU A 6 -16.02 -4.38 4.71
N LEU A 7 -16.30 -3.22 4.10
CA LEU A 7 -15.50 -2.70 2.99
C LEU A 7 -14.05 -2.38 3.41
N ALA A 8 -13.85 -1.79 4.59
CA ALA A 8 -12.51 -1.51 5.11
C ALA A 8 -11.70 -2.80 5.40
N ILE A 9 -12.35 -3.83 5.94
CA ILE A 9 -11.73 -5.15 6.14
C ILE A 9 -11.36 -5.75 4.78
N GLY A 10 -12.28 -5.72 3.80
CA GLY A 10 -12.02 -6.20 2.44
C GLY A 10 -10.83 -5.49 1.79
N ALA A 11 -10.77 -4.15 1.91
CA ALA A 11 -9.64 -3.36 1.44
C ALA A 11 -8.33 -3.80 2.12
N GLY A 12 -8.34 -3.98 3.45
CA GLY A 12 -7.19 -4.47 4.22
C GLY A 12 -6.69 -5.84 3.74
N VAL A 13 -7.61 -6.77 3.45
CA VAL A 13 -7.27 -8.09 2.90
C VAL A 13 -6.66 -7.97 1.51
N CYS A 14 -7.27 -7.19 0.61
CA CYS A 14 -6.74 -6.96 -0.74
C CYS A 14 -5.34 -6.35 -0.73
N PHE A 15 -5.09 -5.34 0.12
CA PHE A 15 -3.75 -4.78 0.31
C PHE A 15 -2.78 -5.84 0.86
N GLY A 16 -3.19 -6.61 1.88
CA GLY A 16 -2.37 -7.68 2.45
C GLY A 16 -1.92 -8.71 1.44
N VAL A 17 -2.85 -9.33 0.72
CA VAL A 17 -2.55 -10.37 -0.27
C VAL A 17 -1.72 -9.81 -1.42
N GLY A 18 -2.13 -8.65 -1.97
CA GLY A 18 -1.43 -8.03 -3.10
C GLY A 18 0.02 -7.65 -2.78
N GLU A 19 0.31 -7.23 -1.54
CA GLU A 19 1.67 -6.86 -1.14
C GLU A 19 2.58 -8.08 -0.93
N VAL A 20 2.05 -9.22 -0.48
CA VAL A 20 2.82 -10.47 -0.43
C VAL A 20 3.24 -10.89 -1.85
N CYS A 21 2.33 -10.83 -2.81
CA CYS A 21 2.65 -11.06 -4.23
C CYS A 21 3.70 -10.06 -4.73
N ALA A 22 3.58 -8.78 -4.37
CA ALA A 22 4.56 -7.77 -4.74
C ALA A 22 5.96 -8.06 -4.16
N LYS A 23 6.04 -8.46 -2.89
CA LYS A 23 7.31 -8.82 -2.26
C LYS A 23 7.94 -10.03 -2.94
N TYR A 24 7.15 -11.04 -3.32
CA TYR A 24 7.62 -12.18 -4.11
C TYR A 24 8.22 -11.73 -5.45
N VAL A 25 7.52 -10.89 -6.20
CA VAL A 25 7.98 -10.37 -7.50
C VAL A 25 9.28 -9.57 -7.35
N ILE A 26 9.36 -8.64 -6.38
CA ILE A 26 10.58 -7.86 -6.14
C ILE A 26 11.73 -8.77 -5.69
N GLY A 27 11.44 -9.76 -4.84
CA GLY A 27 12.42 -10.72 -4.34
C GLY A 27 13.01 -11.63 -5.42
N SER A 28 12.29 -11.85 -6.53
CA SER A 28 12.79 -12.62 -7.67
C SER A 28 13.98 -11.95 -8.40
N GLY A 29 14.16 -10.63 -8.23
CA GLY A 29 15.16 -9.84 -8.93
C GLY A 29 14.88 -9.58 -10.42
N GLN A 30 13.85 -10.21 -11.00
CA GLN A 30 13.50 -10.05 -12.42
C GLN A 30 12.73 -8.76 -12.71
N ILE A 31 11.99 -8.25 -11.73
CA ILE A 31 11.17 -7.03 -11.85
C ILE A 31 11.56 -6.07 -10.72
N GLY A 32 12.05 -4.89 -11.11
CA GLY A 32 12.37 -3.83 -10.16
C GLY A 32 11.13 -3.18 -9.55
N PRO A 33 11.27 -2.48 -8.39
CA PRO A 33 10.13 -1.86 -7.69
C PRO A 33 9.38 -0.82 -8.53
N MET A 34 10.10 -0.01 -9.33
CA MET A 34 9.48 0.97 -10.21
C MET A 34 8.72 0.32 -11.38
N THR A 35 9.27 -0.74 -11.97
CA THR A 35 8.61 -1.52 -13.02
C THR A 35 7.34 -2.18 -12.49
N LEU A 36 7.40 -2.77 -11.29
CA LEU A 36 6.23 -3.35 -10.64
C LEU A 36 5.15 -2.31 -10.35
N LEU A 37 5.53 -1.11 -9.88
CA LEU A 37 4.61 -0.01 -9.68
C LEU A 37 3.95 0.43 -11.00
N ALA A 38 4.72 0.53 -12.09
CA ALA A 38 4.19 0.85 -13.41
C ALA A 38 3.18 -0.20 -13.88
N VAL A 39 3.52 -1.50 -13.77
CA VAL A 39 2.62 -2.61 -14.12
C VAL A 39 1.34 -2.55 -13.27
N ARG A 40 1.48 -2.42 -11.93
CA ARG A 40 0.33 -2.29 -11.02
C ARG A 40 -0.59 -1.16 -11.47
N THR A 41 -0.03 0.01 -11.75
CA THR A 41 -0.80 1.21 -12.14
C THR A 41 -1.47 1.02 -13.49
N ALA A 42 -0.78 0.42 -14.46
CA ALA A 42 -1.31 0.16 -15.79
C ALA A 42 -2.53 -0.77 -15.76
N PHE A 43 -2.54 -1.79 -14.90
CA PHE A 43 -3.69 -2.69 -14.74
C PHE A 43 -4.77 -2.12 -13.82
N ALA A 44 -4.39 -1.38 -12.77
CA ALA A 44 -5.36 -0.78 -11.86
C ALA A 44 -6.16 0.35 -12.52
N LEU A 45 -5.52 1.18 -13.35
CA LEU A 45 -6.14 2.35 -13.96
C LEU A 45 -7.44 2.04 -14.75
N PRO A 46 -7.48 1.10 -15.71
CA PRO A 46 -8.71 0.79 -16.43
C PRO A 46 -9.81 0.24 -15.50
N LEU A 47 -9.45 -0.54 -14.48
CA LEU A 47 -10.41 -1.06 -13.50
C LEU A 47 -10.99 0.06 -12.63
N VAL A 48 -10.15 1.02 -12.22
CA VAL A 48 -10.59 2.20 -11.47
C VAL A 48 -11.50 3.07 -12.34
N ILE A 49 -11.15 3.33 -13.61
CA ILE A 49 -11.99 4.07 -14.55
C ILE A 49 -13.34 3.38 -14.75
N LEU A 50 -13.36 2.07 -14.93
CA LEU A 50 -14.58 1.30 -15.05
C LEU A 50 -15.43 1.40 -13.77
N SER A 51 -14.82 1.29 -12.59
CA SER A 51 -15.54 1.40 -11.31
C SER A 51 -16.18 2.79 -11.13
N ALA A 52 -15.47 3.87 -11.47
CA ALA A 52 -15.99 5.23 -11.42
C ALA A 52 -17.13 5.42 -12.43
N TRP A 53 -16.98 4.90 -13.65
CA TRP A 53 -18.04 4.93 -14.64
C TRP A 53 -19.30 4.18 -14.19
N LEU A 54 -19.15 2.98 -13.61
CA LEU A 54 -20.28 2.22 -13.06
C LEU A 54 -20.96 2.98 -11.90
N ALA A 55 -20.17 3.60 -11.01
CA ALA A 55 -20.68 4.36 -9.87
C ALA A 55 -21.45 5.61 -10.30
N ILE A 56 -20.98 6.31 -11.33
CA ILE A 56 -21.61 7.54 -11.84
C ILE A 56 -22.81 7.21 -12.74
N SER A 57 -22.61 6.35 -13.75
CA SER A 57 -23.57 6.16 -14.85
C SER A 57 -24.65 5.13 -14.54
N TRP A 58 -24.33 4.08 -13.77
CA TRP A 58 -25.28 3.01 -13.50
C TRP A 58 -25.84 3.06 -12.08
N ALA A 59 -24.97 3.14 -11.07
CA ALA A 59 -25.39 3.14 -9.67
C ALA A 59 -25.92 4.50 -9.19
N GLY A 60 -25.51 5.60 -9.83
CA GLY A 60 -25.88 6.96 -9.43
C GLY A 60 -25.41 7.34 -8.02
N THR A 61 -24.39 6.65 -7.50
CA THR A 61 -23.88 6.83 -6.13
C THR A 61 -22.84 7.94 -6.00
N GLU A 62 -22.33 8.44 -7.13
CA GLU A 62 -21.30 9.48 -7.17
C GLU A 62 -21.72 10.71 -7.99
N PRO A 63 -21.17 11.90 -7.70
CA PRO A 63 -21.47 13.12 -8.44
C PRO A 63 -20.97 13.06 -9.90
N ALA A 64 -21.90 13.07 -10.86
CA ALA A 64 -21.56 13.09 -12.29
C ALA A 64 -20.81 14.38 -12.73
N GLY A 65 -21.02 15.48 -12.02
CA GLY A 65 -20.46 16.80 -12.30
C GLY A 65 -19.07 17.06 -11.74
N TRP A 66 -18.29 16.04 -11.33
CA TRP A 66 -17.00 16.23 -10.65
C TRP A 66 -15.99 17.08 -11.43
N ARG A 67 -16.09 17.12 -12.77
CA ARG A 67 -15.26 17.97 -13.64
C ARG A 67 -15.51 19.47 -13.45
N GLY A 68 -16.68 19.84 -12.91
CA GLY A 68 -17.03 21.21 -12.54
C GLY A 68 -16.64 21.57 -11.11
N ALA A 69 -15.93 20.70 -10.38
CA ALA A 69 -15.45 21.01 -9.04
C ALA A 69 -14.50 22.22 -9.06
N SER A 70 -14.45 22.94 -7.93
CA SER A 70 -13.57 24.10 -7.81
C SER A 70 -12.09 23.73 -8.06
N PRO A 71 -11.26 24.65 -8.57
CA PRO A 71 -9.85 24.37 -8.85
C PRO A 71 -9.07 23.87 -7.63
N SER A 72 -9.39 24.34 -6.43
CA SER A 72 -8.74 23.89 -5.19
C SER A 72 -9.08 22.43 -4.84
N VAL A 73 -10.31 22.00 -5.08
CA VAL A 73 -10.74 20.61 -4.88
C VAL A 73 -10.08 19.69 -5.92
N LEU A 74 -10.03 20.11 -7.18
CA LEU A 74 -9.32 19.36 -8.23
C LEU A 74 -7.82 19.29 -7.94
N ALA A 75 -7.21 20.38 -7.48
CA ALA A 75 -5.81 20.40 -7.07
C ALA A 75 -5.56 19.45 -5.88
N ALA A 76 -6.43 19.45 -4.87
CA ALA A 76 -6.32 18.52 -3.75
C ALA A 76 -6.46 17.06 -4.19
N ALA A 77 -7.36 16.76 -5.13
CA ALA A 77 -7.51 15.42 -5.69
C ALA A 77 -6.26 14.97 -6.47
N VAL A 78 -5.72 15.84 -7.33
CA VAL A 78 -4.52 15.52 -8.12
C VAL A 78 -3.29 15.42 -7.23
N ILE A 79 -3.03 16.41 -6.38
CA ILE A 79 -1.81 16.47 -5.57
C ILE A 79 -1.88 15.46 -4.41
N GLY A 80 -2.95 15.50 -3.62
CA GLY A 80 -3.08 14.66 -2.43
C GLY A 80 -3.28 13.18 -2.78
N SER A 81 -4.31 12.89 -3.59
CA SER A 81 -4.65 11.50 -3.92
C SER A 81 -3.78 10.95 -5.05
N GLY A 82 -3.61 11.70 -6.15
CA GLY A 82 -2.85 11.23 -7.31
C GLY A 82 -1.34 11.18 -7.06
N VAL A 83 -0.72 12.33 -6.78
CA VAL A 83 0.75 12.46 -6.71
C VAL A 83 1.30 11.91 -5.40
N LEU A 84 0.84 12.42 -4.26
CA LEU A 84 1.40 12.05 -2.96
C LEU A 84 1.06 10.60 -2.62
N THR A 85 -0.22 10.24 -2.62
CA THR A 85 -0.67 8.91 -2.24
C THR A 85 -0.48 7.88 -3.36
N GLY A 86 -0.86 8.23 -4.59
CA GLY A 86 -0.87 7.30 -5.73
C GLY A 86 0.50 7.04 -6.35
N ALA A 87 1.41 8.02 -6.37
CA ALA A 87 2.73 7.86 -7.01
C ALA A 87 3.87 7.82 -6.00
N LEU A 88 4.06 8.89 -5.22
CA LEU A 88 5.24 9.05 -4.37
C LEU A 88 5.27 8.07 -3.20
N ALA A 89 4.16 7.95 -2.46
CA ALA A 89 4.06 7.01 -1.35
C ALA A 89 4.28 5.56 -1.81
N LEU A 90 3.71 5.16 -2.95
CA LEU A 90 3.95 3.84 -3.52
C LEU A 90 5.39 3.66 -3.97
N ALA A 91 6.00 4.64 -4.66
CA ALA A 91 7.40 4.54 -5.08
C ALA A 91 8.34 4.35 -3.88
N LEU A 92 8.13 5.10 -2.80
CA LEU A 92 8.88 4.95 -1.55
C LEU A 92 8.62 3.58 -0.91
N PHE A 93 7.37 3.15 -0.82
CA PHE A 93 6.98 1.86 -0.23
C PHE A 93 7.59 0.66 -0.97
N TYR A 94 7.47 0.62 -2.30
CA TYR A 94 8.05 -0.45 -3.13
C TYR A 94 9.58 -0.44 -3.08
N SER A 95 10.20 0.74 -3.01
CA SER A 95 11.65 0.85 -2.80
C SER A 95 12.06 0.31 -1.43
N ALA A 96 11.34 0.64 -0.37
CA ALA A 96 11.60 0.11 0.97
C ALA A 96 11.43 -1.42 1.03
N MET A 97 10.42 -1.98 0.37
CA MET A 97 10.22 -3.44 0.28
C MET A 97 11.36 -4.17 -0.45
N ARG A 98 12.10 -3.49 -1.32
CA ARG A 98 13.32 -4.07 -1.90
C ARG A 98 14.44 -4.20 -0.87
N LEU A 99 14.52 -3.26 0.07
CA LEU A 99 15.60 -3.14 1.05
C LEU A 99 15.33 -3.89 2.36
N SER A 100 14.08 -4.19 2.67
CA SER A 100 13.68 -4.78 3.95
C SER A 100 12.48 -5.72 3.81
N ASP A 101 12.17 -6.47 4.86
CA ASP A 101 11.08 -7.43 4.88
C ASP A 101 9.72 -6.74 4.92
N ILE A 102 8.74 -7.33 4.24
CA ILE A 102 7.38 -6.80 4.20
C ILE A 102 6.76 -6.69 5.59
N THR A 103 7.08 -7.63 6.49
CA THR A 103 6.61 -7.65 7.88
C THR A 103 7.16 -6.48 8.72
N VAL A 104 8.25 -5.83 8.28
CA VAL A 104 8.81 -4.63 8.93
C VAL A 104 8.29 -3.36 8.26
N VAL A 105 8.38 -3.28 6.93
CA VAL A 105 8.06 -2.08 6.16
C VAL A 105 6.58 -1.71 6.24
N LYS A 106 5.70 -2.70 6.13
CA LYS A 106 4.26 -2.48 6.03
C LYS A 106 3.65 -1.94 7.32
N PRO A 107 3.89 -2.50 8.52
CA PRO A 107 3.40 -1.89 9.76
C PRO A 107 3.85 -0.43 9.90
N ILE A 108 5.09 -0.09 9.54
CA ILE A 108 5.57 1.29 9.58
C ILE A 108 4.76 2.18 8.63
N ALA A 109 4.70 1.83 7.34
CA ALA A 109 4.05 2.65 6.35
C ALA A 109 2.53 2.78 6.57
N PHE A 110 1.84 1.67 6.85
CA PHE A 110 0.38 1.61 6.94
C PHE A 110 -0.14 1.92 8.35
N GLY A 111 0.68 1.68 9.37
CA GLY A 111 0.37 2.05 10.75
C GLY A 111 0.62 3.53 11.02
N LEU A 112 1.65 4.16 10.43
CA LEU A 112 1.85 5.60 10.61
C LEU A 112 0.86 6.44 9.80
N ALA A 113 0.30 5.93 8.70
CA ALA A 113 -0.68 6.65 7.87
C ALA A 113 -1.91 7.19 8.67
N PRO A 114 -2.63 6.39 9.49
CA PRO A 114 -3.72 6.91 10.30
C PRO A 114 -3.26 7.90 11.37
N VAL A 115 -2.03 7.77 11.89
CA VAL A 115 -1.45 8.71 12.85
C VAL A 115 -1.22 10.07 12.20
N THR A 116 -0.55 10.09 11.04
CA THR A 116 -0.28 11.33 10.30
C THR A 116 -1.57 11.98 9.81
N ALA A 117 -2.53 11.20 9.31
CA ALA A 117 -3.84 11.70 8.89
C ALA A 117 -4.58 12.40 10.04
N ALA A 118 -4.62 11.77 11.23
CA ALA A 118 -5.29 12.36 12.40
C ALA A 118 -4.61 13.65 12.87
N LEU A 119 -3.28 13.70 12.89
CA LEU A 119 -2.52 14.88 13.29
C LEU A 119 -2.67 16.03 12.30
N VAL A 120 -2.59 15.74 10.99
CA VAL A 120 -2.77 16.74 9.94
C VAL A 120 -4.20 17.26 9.91
N ALA A 121 -5.21 16.38 10.00
CA ALA A 121 -6.61 16.80 10.08
C ALA A 121 -6.87 17.69 11.30
N HIS A 122 -6.22 17.39 12.43
CA HIS A 122 -6.29 18.22 13.62
C HIS A 122 -5.65 19.58 13.43
N ALA A 123 -4.42 19.63 12.91
CA ALA A 123 -3.71 20.87 12.65
C ALA A 123 -4.43 21.75 11.61
N ALA A 124 -5.10 21.14 10.63
CA ALA A 124 -5.91 21.83 9.64
C ALA A 124 -7.30 22.25 10.15
N GLY A 125 -7.66 21.94 11.40
CA GLY A 125 -8.96 22.25 11.98
C GLY A 125 -10.13 21.43 11.41
N LEU A 126 -9.85 20.35 10.67
CA LEU A 126 -10.84 19.47 10.06
C LEU A 126 -11.45 18.48 11.06
N ASP A 127 -10.70 18.12 12.10
CA ASP A 127 -11.16 17.17 13.12
C ASP A 127 -10.52 17.46 14.49
N ARG A 128 -11.19 17.05 15.57
CA ARG A 128 -10.65 17.14 16.93
C ARG A 128 -10.07 15.80 17.36
N VAL A 129 -8.84 15.83 17.87
CA VAL A 129 -8.24 14.66 18.56
C VAL A 129 -8.89 14.56 19.94
N THR A 130 -9.89 13.69 20.05
CA THR A 130 -10.50 13.32 21.32
C THR A 130 -9.61 12.34 22.07
N LEU A 131 -9.81 12.21 23.39
CA LEU A 131 -9.06 11.26 24.21
C LEU A 131 -9.10 9.81 23.66
N PRO A 132 -10.26 9.27 23.22
CA PRO A 132 -10.28 7.95 22.58
C PRO A 132 -9.43 7.84 21.30
N LYS A 133 -9.42 8.90 20.46
CA LYS A 133 -8.58 8.92 19.25
C LYS A 133 -7.09 8.98 19.62
N ALA A 134 -6.72 9.76 20.62
CA ALA A 134 -5.35 9.84 21.11
C ALA A 134 -4.86 8.48 21.64
N ILE A 135 -5.70 7.76 22.39
CA ILE A 135 -5.40 6.39 22.84
C ILE A 135 -5.23 5.45 21.64
N GLY A 136 -6.13 5.52 20.66
CA GLY A 136 -6.03 4.73 19.43
C GLY A 136 -4.73 4.97 18.67
N ILE A 137 -4.33 6.24 18.51
CA ILE A 137 -3.06 6.63 17.89
C ILE A 137 -1.87 6.03 18.65
N ALA A 138 -1.87 6.13 19.98
CA ALA A 138 -0.80 5.56 20.81
C ALA A 138 -0.70 4.04 20.64
N LEU A 139 -1.83 3.33 20.62
CA LEU A 139 -1.88 1.89 20.41
C LEU A 139 -1.37 1.48 19.03
N ILE A 140 -1.68 2.26 17.99
CA ILE A 140 -1.13 2.02 16.65
C ILE A 140 0.40 2.16 16.66
N VAL A 141 0.93 3.23 17.24
CA VAL A 141 2.39 3.45 17.32
C VAL A 141 3.06 2.30 18.08
N VAL A 142 2.52 1.89 19.23
CA VAL A 142 3.02 0.75 19.99
C VAL A 142 2.99 -0.53 19.15
N GLY A 143 1.88 -0.81 18.47
CA GLY A 143 1.75 -1.97 17.58
C GLY A 143 2.78 -1.97 16.45
N VAL A 144 3.04 -0.81 15.82
CA VAL A 144 4.08 -0.64 14.81
C VAL A 144 5.46 -0.97 15.39
N VAL A 145 5.81 -0.38 16.55
CA VAL A 145 7.10 -0.62 17.19
C VAL A 145 7.29 -2.10 17.51
N VAL A 146 6.26 -2.76 18.07
CA VAL A 146 6.32 -4.19 18.42
C VAL A 146 6.52 -5.06 17.18
N LEU A 147 5.75 -4.84 16.11
CA LEU A 147 5.83 -5.64 14.89
C LEU A 147 7.14 -5.41 14.12
N SER A 148 7.61 -4.17 14.06
CA SER A 148 8.81 -3.82 13.31
C SER A 148 10.12 -4.12 14.07
N SER A 149 10.07 -4.34 15.38
CA SER A 149 11.23 -4.73 16.20
C SER A 149 11.46 -6.23 16.27
N ALA A 150 10.50 -7.05 15.81
CA ALA A 150 10.64 -8.50 15.79
C ALA A 150 11.73 -8.92 14.81
N ARG A 151 12.90 -9.34 15.32
CA ARG A 151 13.98 -9.92 14.50
C ARG A 151 13.44 -11.16 13.82
N HIS A 152 13.28 -11.11 12.49
CA HIS A 152 13.03 -12.33 11.73
C HIS A 152 14.33 -13.14 11.69
N ALA A 153 14.30 -14.36 12.23
CA ALA A 153 15.36 -15.32 12.03
C ALA A 153 15.50 -15.55 10.52
N LYS A 154 16.72 -15.38 10.00
CA LYS A 154 17.06 -15.63 8.60
C LYS A 154 16.49 -17.00 8.18
N PRO A 155 15.65 -17.10 7.14
CA PRO A 155 15.23 -18.39 6.64
C PRO A 155 16.47 -19.24 6.33
N PRO A 156 16.47 -20.55 6.63
CA PRO A 156 17.59 -21.41 6.28
C PRO A 156 17.85 -21.25 4.79
N ALA A 157 19.10 -20.93 4.44
CA ALA A 157 19.52 -20.80 3.05
C ALA A 157 19.08 -22.07 2.32
N HIS A 158 18.09 -21.95 1.43
CA HIS A 158 17.73 -23.06 0.57
C HIS A 158 19.02 -23.55 -0.08
N ALA A 159 19.27 -24.84 0.15
CA ALA A 159 20.43 -25.58 -0.28
C ALA A 159 20.91 -25.06 -1.64
N THR A 160 22.14 -24.55 -1.63
CA THR A 160 22.97 -24.33 -2.80
C THR A 160 22.71 -25.49 -3.75
N ALA A 161 22.00 -25.22 -4.85
CA ALA A 161 21.85 -26.19 -5.92
C ALA A 161 23.28 -26.53 -6.36
N GLU A 162 23.72 -27.72 -5.96
CA GLU A 162 25.00 -28.27 -6.32
C GLU A 162 25.11 -28.22 -7.86
N PRO A 163 26.18 -27.63 -8.42
CA PRO A 163 26.37 -27.61 -9.86
C PRO A 163 26.40 -29.06 -10.33
N ARG A 164 25.41 -29.44 -11.15
CA ARG A 164 25.31 -30.75 -11.77
C ARG A 164 26.62 -30.98 -12.56
N ARG A 165 27.55 -31.77 -12.00
CA ARG A 165 28.75 -32.21 -12.73
C ARG A 165 28.27 -32.95 -13.98
N THR A 166 28.58 -32.40 -15.14
CA THR A 166 28.48 -33.14 -16.41
C THR A 166 29.45 -34.31 -16.35
N PRO A 167 29.01 -35.56 -16.57
CA PRO A 167 29.93 -36.68 -16.72
C PRO A 167 30.82 -36.43 -17.93
N ASP A 168 32.12 -36.56 -17.75
CA ASP A 168 33.12 -36.54 -18.81
C ASP A 168 32.72 -37.54 -19.92
N ALA A 169 32.71 -37.06 -21.16
CA ALA A 169 32.49 -37.91 -22.32
C ALA A 169 33.69 -38.86 -22.49
N PRO A 170 33.49 -40.17 -22.70
CA PRO A 170 34.58 -41.09 -23.02
C PRO A 170 35.11 -40.81 -24.43
N GLY A 171 36.44 -40.76 -24.55
CA GLY A 171 37.18 -40.73 -25.82
C GLY A 171 37.25 -42.07 -26.52
#